data_AF-A0A3B4B6Q5-F1
#
_entry.id   AF-A0A3B4B6Q5-F1
#
_cell.length_a   1.000
_cell.length_b   1.000
_cell.length_c   1.000
_cell.angle_alpha   90.00
_cell.angle_beta   90.00
_cell.angle_gamma   90.00
#
_symmetry.space_group_name_H-M   'P 1'
#
loop_
_entity.id
_entity.type
_entity.pdbx_description
1 polymer ?
#
loop_
_entity_poly.entity_id
_entity_poly.type
_entity_poly.pdbx_seq_one_letter_code
_entity_poly.pdbx_strand_id
1 'polypeptide(L)'
;CIYLFILLSILSLLAVFLHGHISYFKLCSRSRTIIRRYAIDLRCPGSDVIMIETANYGRTDDKICDADPFQMENVNCYLPDAYKIISQRCNNRTQCVVVTGSDVFPDPCPGTYKYLEVQYECVPYSKYCITISKPKTIL
;
A
#
# COMPACT_ATOMS: atom_id res chain seq x y z
N CYS A 1 2.09 10.14 -52.28
CA CYS A 1 3.28 10.34 -51.42
C CYS A 1 3.06 11.41 -50.34
N ILE A 2 2.77 12.67 -50.69
CA ILE A 2 2.64 13.77 -49.71
C ILE A 2 1.53 13.52 -48.68
N TYR A 3 0.33 13.13 -49.14
CA TYR A 3 -0.78 12.79 -48.23
C TYR A 3 -0.47 11.62 -47.29
N LEU A 4 0.32 10.64 -47.74
CA LEU A 4 0.72 9.50 -46.93
C LEU A 4 1.72 9.92 -45.83
N PHE A 5 2.66 10.82 -46.15
CA PHE A 5 3.57 11.42 -45.17
C PHE A 5 2.84 12.29 -44.13
N ILE A 6 1.85 13.06 -44.56
CA ILE A 6 1.01 13.87 -43.66
C ILE A 6 0.17 12.95 -42.73
N LEU A 7 -0.39 11.86 -43.26
CA LEU A 7 -1.14 10.91 -42.46
C LEU A 7 -0.26 10.21 -41.40
N LEU A 8 0.94 9.77 -41.78
CA LEU A 8 1.88 9.10 -40.87
C LEU A 8 2.39 10.04 -39.77
N SER A 9 2.65 11.31 -40.08
CA SER A 9 3.05 12.31 -39.08
C SER A 9 1.93 12.61 -38.10
N ILE A 10 0.69 12.78 -38.57
CA ILE A 10 -0.49 12.96 -37.69
C ILE A 10 -0.70 11.76 -36.77
N LEU A 11 -0.59 10.53 -37.29
CA LEU A 11 -0.69 9.30 -36.49
C LEU A 11 0.38 9.24 -35.38
N SER A 12 1.62 9.63 -35.69
CA SER A 12 2.70 9.67 -34.69
C SER A 12 2.46 10.73 -33.61
N LEU A 13 1.94 11.90 -33.97
CA LEU A 13 1.56 12.96 -33.02
C LEU A 13 0.42 12.49 -32.12
N LEU A 14 -0.64 11.91 -32.67
CA LEU A 14 -1.76 11.35 -31.90
C LEU A 14 -1.28 10.25 -30.94
N ALA A 15 -0.37 9.39 -31.37
CA ALA A 15 0.24 8.39 -30.51
C ALA A 15 1.04 9.03 -29.36
N VAL A 16 1.84 10.08 -29.61
CA VAL A 16 2.58 10.81 -28.55
C VAL A 16 1.62 11.46 -27.54
N PHE A 17 0.53 12.08 -28.02
CA PHE A 17 -0.50 12.65 -27.14
C PHE A 17 -1.21 11.58 -26.30
N LEU A 18 -1.58 10.44 -26.89
CA LEU A 18 -2.20 9.32 -26.18
C LEU A 18 -1.27 8.72 -25.11
N HIS A 19 0.00 8.47 -25.44
CA HIS A 19 0.99 7.96 -24.47
C HIS A 19 1.31 8.98 -23.37
N GLY A 20 1.36 10.27 -23.71
CA GLY A 20 1.53 11.36 -22.74
C GLY A 20 0.36 11.45 -21.76
N HIS A 21 -0.88 11.30 -22.24
CA HIS A 21 -2.07 11.36 -21.39
C HIS A 21 -2.21 10.13 -20.48
N ILE A 22 -1.90 8.93 -20.98
CA ILE A 22 -1.89 7.69 -20.19
C ILE A 22 -0.84 7.75 -19.09
N SER A 23 0.34 8.31 -19.37
CA SER A 23 1.41 8.48 -18.38
C SER A 23 1.10 9.57 -17.33
N TYR A 24 0.36 10.61 -17.73
CA TYR A 24 -0.05 11.70 -16.83
C TYR A 24 -1.19 11.27 -15.89
N PHE A 25 -2.06 10.36 -16.33
CA PHE A 25 -3.09 9.73 -15.51
C PHE A 25 -2.52 8.58 -14.66
N LYS A 26 -1.44 8.85 -13.91
CA LYS A 26 -0.96 7.92 -12.87
C LYS A 26 -2.01 7.94 -11.75
N LEU A 27 -2.94 6.98 -11.79
CA LEU A 27 -3.96 6.82 -10.76
C LEU A 27 -3.23 6.59 -9.42
N CYS A 28 -3.59 7.38 -8.42
CA CYS A 28 -3.25 7.11 -7.03
C CYS A 28 -3.76 5.70 -6.66
N SER A 29 -2.88 4.70 -6.75
CA SER A 29 -3.25 3.31 -6.51
C SER A 29 -3.17 3.04 -5.00
N ARG A 30 -4.34 2.96 -4.36
CA ARG A 30 -4.45 2.50 -2.98
C ARG A 30 -4.28 0.99 -2.96
N SER A 31 -3.19 0.53 -2.36
CA SER A 31 -2.87 -0.89 -2.25
C SER A 31 -3.29 -1.41 -0.87
N ARG A 32 -4.18 -2.41 -0.87
CA ARG A 32 -4.56 -3.17 0.32
C ARG A 32 -3.84 -4.51 0.26
N THR A 33 -2.96 -4.77 1.22
CA THR A 33 -2.21 -6.02 1.28
C THR A 33 -2.58 -6.76 2.56
N ILE A 34 -3.11 -7.97 2.39
CA ILE A 34 -3.45 -8.89 3.47
C ILE A 34 -2.43 -10.02 3.43
N ILE A 35 -1.73 -10.24 4.55
CA ILE A 35 -0.50 -11.04 4.54
C ILE A 35 -0.62 -12.17 5.55
N ARG A 36 -0.46 -13.40 5.02
CA ARG A 36 -0.48 -14.66 5.76
C ARG A 36 0.92 -15.13 6.21
N ARG A 37 1.99 -14.51 5.68
CA ARG A 37 3.39 -14.90 5.95
C ARG A 37 4.05 -13.99 6.97
N TYR A 38 5.14 -14.49 7.56
CA TYR A 38 6.03 -13.80 8.50
C TYR A 38 6.76 -12.57 7.91
N ALA A 39 6.50 -12.16 6.66
CA ALA A 39 7.12 -10.97 6.09
C ALA A 39 6.18 -10.25 5.11
N ILE A 40 6.14 -8.92 5.22
CA ILE A 40 5.49 -7.99 4.29
C ILE A 40 6.53 -7.38 3.37
N ASP A 41 6.22 -7.26 2.08
CA ASP A 41 7.03 -6.57 1.06
C ASP A 41 6.14 -5.54 0.35
N LEU A 42 6.32 -4.27 0.71
CA LEU A 42 5.64 -3.13 0.11
C LEU A 42 6.53 -2.53 -0.96
N ARG A 43 5.99 -2.30 -2.16
CA ARG A 43 6.73 -1.70 -3.28
C ARG A 43 5.89 -0.64 -3.98
N CYS A 44 6.52 0.48 -4.31
CA CYS A 44 5.97 1.55 -5.12
C CYS A 44 6.71 1.67 -6.46
N PRO A 45 5.98 1.95 -7.57
CA PRO A 45 6.60 2.04 -8.89
C PRO A 45 7.28 3.39 -9.13
N GLY A 46 8.52 3.35 -9.64
CA GLY A 46 9.28 4.54 -10.02
C GLY A 46 9.92 5.23 -8.82
N SER A 47 9.71 6.55 -8.69
CA SER A 47 10.25 7.40 -7.62
C SER A 47 9.22 7.73 -6.52
N ASP A 48 8.07 7.05 -6.54
CA ASP A 48 7.04 7.24 -5.53
C ASP A 48 7.46 6.56 -4.21
N VAL A 49 7.11 7.19 -3.10
CA VAL A 49 7.36 6.68 -1.76
C VAL A 49 6.09 6.12 -1.14
N ILE A 50 6.27 5.11 -0.30
CA ILE A 50 5.21 4.49 0.49
C ILE A 50 4.73 5.50 1.54
N MET A 51 3.41 5.67 1.60
CA MET A 51 2.70 6.39 2.64
C MET A 51 1.67 5.44 3.25
N ILE A 52 1.85 5.10 4.52
CA ILE A 52 0.93 4.21 5.23
C ILE A 52 -0.30 4.99 5.68
N GLU A 53 -1.47 4.55 5.21
CA GLU A 53 -2.77 5.10 5.57
C GLU A 53 -3.30 4.44 6.84
N THR A 54 -3.38 3.10 6.84
CA THR A 54 -3.82 2.30 7.97
C THR A 54 -3.01 1.00 8.06
N ALA A 55 -2.82 0.49 9.27
CA ALA A 55 -2.27 -0.84 9.47
C ALA A 55 -2.89 -1.46 10.72
N ASN A 56 -3.27 -2.73 10.65
CA ASN A 56 -3.81 -3.48 11.76
C ASN A 56 -3.16 -4.86 11.82
N TYR A 57 -2.71 -5.26 13.01
CA TYR A 57 -2.21 -6.61 13.28
C TYR A 57 -3.22 -7.34 14.15
N GLY A 58 -3.88 -8.36 13.61
CA GLY A 58 -4.95 -9.06 14.31
C GLY A 58 -5.87 -9.83 13.35
N ARG A 59 -7.14 -9.96 13.71
CA ARG A 59 -8.17 -10.60 12.88
C ARG A 59 -9.43 -9.75 12.96
N THR A 60 -9.88 -9.31 11.80
CA THR A 60 -11.01 -8.38 11.57
C THR A 60 -12.11 -9.01 10.71
N ASP A 61 -11.83 -10.18 10.14
CA ASP A 61 -12.67 -10.88 9.17
C ASP A 61 -12.51 -12.40 9.38
N ASP A 62 -13.62 -13.11 9.31
CA ASP A 62 -13.74 -14.56 9.44
C ASP A 62 -13.49 -15.29 8.11
N LYS A 63 -13.46 -14.58 6.98
CA LYS A 63 -13.23 -15.16 5.64
C LYS A 63 -11.80 -14.96 5.16
N ILE A 64 -11.03 -14.14 5.86
CA ILE A 64 -9.64 -13.86 5.50
C ILE A 64 -8.73 -14.92 6.16
N CYS A 65 -8.01 -15.66 5.31
CA CYS A 65 -7.08 -16.74 5.69
C CYS A 65 -7.76 -17.87 6.49
N ASP A 66 -8.10 -18.94 5.78
CA ASP A 66 -8.60 -20.18 6.40
C ASP A 66 -7.56 -20.77 7.36
N ALA A 67 -8.00 -20.95 8.61
CA ALA A 67 -7.29 -21.57 9.70
C ALA A 67 -8.26 -22.52 10.43
N ASP A 68 -7.87 -23.02 11.60
CA ASP A 68 -8.77 -23.83 12.40
C ASP A 68 -10.00 -23.00 12.87
N PRO A 69 -11.23 -23.55 12.85
CA PRO A 69 -12.45 -22.80 13.20
C PRO A 69 -12.39 -22.12 14.57
N PHE A 70 -11.73 -22.76 15.56
CA PHE A 70 -11.56 -22.19 16.90
C PHE A 70 -10.66 -20.94 16.89
N GLN A 71 -9.76 -20.83 15.92
CA GLN A 71 -8.84 -19.72 15.78
C GLN A 71 -9.40 -18.57 14.91
N MET A 72 -10.58 -18.77 14.32
CA MET A 72 -11.26 -17.83 13.42
C MET A 72 -12.49 -17.17 14.07
N GLU A 73 -12.95 -17.70 15.21
CA GLU A 73 -14.13 -17.19 15.95
C GLU A 73 -13.95 -15.73 16.41
N ASN A 74 -12.72 -15.34 16.74
CA ASN A 74 -12.44 -13.98 17.21
C ASN A 74 -12.03 -13.04 16.05
N VAL A 75 -13.02 -12.33 15.51
CA VAL A 75 -12.88 -11.27 14.49
C VAL A 75 -12.76 -9.86 15.09
N ASN A 76 -12.71 -9.73 16.41
CA ASN A 76 -12.62 -8.44 17.10
C ASN A 76 -11.21 -8.20 17.65
N CYS A 77 -10.18 -8.58 16.89
CA CYS A 77 -8.80 -8.46 17.32
C CYS A 77 -8.08 -7.35 16.53
N TYR A 78 -7.78 -6.25 17.22
CA TYR A 78 -7.16 -5.07 16.66
C TYR A 78 -5.92 -4.66 17.46
N LEU A 79 -4.85 -4.30 16.75
CA LEU A 79 -3.65 -3.72 17.35
C LEU A 79 -3.35 -2.38 16.66
N PRO A 80 -3.82 -1.25 17.21
CA PRO A 80 -3.62 0.07 16.61
C PRO A 80 -2.14 0.49 16.56
N ASP A 81 -1.29 -0.04 17.45
CA ASP A 81 0.16 0.25 17.43
C ASP A 81 0.88 -0.34 16.22
N ALA A 82 0.27 -1.30 15.51
CA ALA A 82 0.81 -1.81 14.25
C ALA A 82 0.99 -0.69 13.21
N TYR A 83 0.09 0.30 13.19
CA TYR A 83 0.20 1.48 12.33
C TYR A 83 1.50 2.24 12.55
N LYS A 84 1.87 2.51 13.81
CA LYS A 84 3.08 3.27 14.14
C LYS A 84 4.33 2.52 13.72
N ILE A 85 4.39 1.22 14.00
CA ILE A 85 5.55 0.36 13.69
C ILE A 85 5.78 0.30 12.17
N ILE A 86 4.72 0.04 11.40
CA ILE A 86 4.82 -0.05 9.94
C ILE A 86 5.09 1.32 9.32
N SER A 87 4.45 2.38 9.83
CA SER A 87 4.70 3.75 9.37
C SER A 87 6.16 4.15 9.58
N GLN A 88 6.75 3.88 10.74
CA GLN A 88 8.15 4.20 11.01
C GLN A 88 9.13 3.44 10.13
N ARG A 89 8.81 2.19 9.77
CA ARG A 89 9.70 1.34 8.98
C ARG A 89 9.58 1.59 7.48
N CYS A 90 8.37 1.83 7.00
CA CYS A 90 8.06 1.85 5.57
C CYS A 90 7.81 3.22 4.96
N ASN A 91 7.41 4.21 5.76
CA ASN A 91 7.20 5.54 5.21
C ASN A 91 8.52 6.11 4.65
N ASN A 92 8.41 6.93 3.60
CA ASN A 92 9.55 7.55 2.92
C ASN A 92 10.50 6.54 2.25
N ARG A 93 10.01 5.36 1.89
CA ARG A 93 10.77 4.36 1.13
C ARG A 93 10.00 3.95 -0.11
N THR A 94 10.71 3.65 -1.19
CA THR A 94 10.14 3.06 -2.41
C THR A 94 9.83 1.57 -2.23
N GLN A 95 10.62 0.88 -1.39
CA GLN A 95 10.43 -0.51 -1.00
C GLN A 95 10.63 -0.68 0.51
N CYS A 96 9.78 -1.48 1.14
CA CYS A 96 9.88 -1.80 2.55
C CYS A 96 9.58 -3.28 2.79
N VAL A 97 10.51 -3.98 3.46
CA VAL A 97 10.29 -5.36 3.91
C VAL A 97 10.26 -5.38 5.43
N VAL A 98 9.19 -5.90 6.03
CA VAL A 98 9.07 -6.03 7.49
C VAL A 98 8.69 -7.45 7.86
N VAL A 99 9.39 -8.03 8.82
CA VAL A 99 9.04 -9.35 9.37
C VAL A 99 7.92 -9.19 10.40
N THR A 100 6.82 -9.92 10.20
CA THR A 100 5.67 -10.03 11.10
C THR A 100 5.91 -11.19 12.05
N GLY A 101 6.54 -10.90 13.18
CA GLY A 101 6.76 -11.85 14.28
C GLY A 101 6.33 -11.27 15.61
N SER A 102 6.12 -12.15 16.60
CA SER A 102 5.81 -11.78 17.99
C SER A 102 6.88 -10.90 18.63
N ASP A 103 8.11 -10.90 18.09
CA ASP A 103 9.21 -10.03 18.52
C ASP A 103 9.01 -8.56 18.11
N VAL A 104 8.22 -8.32 17.05
CA VAL A 104 7.99 -7.00 16.48
C VAL A 104 6.63 -6.45 16.88
N PHE A 105 5.61 -7.31 16.90
CA PHE A 105 4.26 -6.94 17.27
C PHE A 105 3.88 -7.66 18.57
N PRO A 106 3.48 -6.94 19.63
CA PRO A 106 2.93 -7.58 20.81
C PRO A 106 1.67 -8.36 20.44
N ASP A 107 1.37 -9.44 21.16
CA ASP A 107 0.22 -10.30 20.87
C ASP A 107 -1.10 -9.67 21.39
N PRO A 108 -2.01 -9.19 20.51
CA PRO A 108 -3.29 -8.60 20.93
C PRO A 108 -4.36 -9.63 21.31
N CYS A 109 -4.27 -10.85 20.75
CA CYS A 109 -5.21 -11.94 21.00
C CYS A 109 -4.45 -13.28 20.99
N PRO A 110 -4.22 -13.92 22.15
CA PRO A 110 -3.67 -15.26 22.22
C PRO A 110 -4.74 -16.29 21.80
N GLY A 111 -4.35 -17.32 21.05
CA GLY A 111 -5.26 -18.38 20.58
C GLY A 111 -5.93 -18.11 19.22
N THR A 112 -5.98 -16.87 18.75
CA THR A 112 -6.52 -16.50 17.43
C THR A 112 -5.43 -16.50 16.35
N TYR A 113 -5.77 -16.93 15.14
CA TYR A 113 -4.88 -16.80 13.98
C TYR A 113 -4.88 -15.34 13.50
N LYS A 114 -3.72 -14.69 13.57
CA LYS A 114 -3.56 -13.26 13.30
C LYS A 114 -2.96 -13.03 11.90
N TYR A 115 -3.37 -11.94 11.26
CA TYR A 115 -2.77 -11.43 10.02
C TYR A 115 -2.44 -9.94 10.15
N LEU A 116 -1.44 -9.50 9.39
CA LEU A 116 -1.17 -8.09 9.21
C LEU A 116 -1.93 -7.60 7.99
N GLU A 117 -2.77 -6.61 8.20
CA GLU A 117 -3.46 -5.87 7.15
C GLU A 117 -2.87 -4.48 7.06
N VAL A 118 -2.35 -4.11 5.89
CA VAL A 118 -1.78 -2.78 5.64
C VAL A 118 -2.46 -2.16 4.43
N GLN A 119 -2.87 -0.90 4.58
CA GLN A 119 -3.30 -0.06 3.48
C GLN A 119 -2.26 1.05 3.29
N TYR A 120 -1.71 1.11 2.09
CA TYR A 120 -0.71 2.11 1.74
C TYR A 120 -1.00 2.70 0.37
N GLU A 121 -0.43 3.88 0.16
CA GLU A 121 -0.50 4.64 -1.07
C GLU A 121 0.92 4.96 -1.54
N CYS A 122 1.11 4.96 -2.86
CA CYS A 122 2.33 5.41 -3.48
C CYS A 122 2.16 6.87 -3.89
N VAL A 123 2.86 7.77 -3.19
CA VAL A 123 2.80 9.21 -3.47
C VAL A 123 4.17 9.71 -3.95
N PRO A 124 4.20 10.71 -4.83
CA PRO A 124 5.46 11.38 -5.16
C PRO A 124 6.11 11.95 -3.90
N TYR A 125 7.43 11.86 -3.79
CA TYR A 125 8.18 12.39 -2.65
C TYR A 125 7.88 13.87 -2.36
N SER A 126 7.61 14.67 -3.41
CA SER A 126 7.18 16.06 -3.29
C SER A 126 5.86 16.23 -2.54
N LYS A 127 4.89 15.32 -2.73
CA LYS A 127 3.62 15.33 -1.99
C LYS A 127 3.78 14.77 -0.58
N TYR A 128 4.60 13.73 -0.42
CA TYR A 128 4.89 13.12 0.88
C TYR A 128 5.37 14.15 1.91
N CYS A 129 6.35 14.98 1.54
CA CYS A 129 6.87 16.05 2.40
C CYS A 129 5.81 17.09 2.78
N ILE A 130 4.83 17.35 1.91
CA ILE A 130 3.72 18.28 2.18
C ILE A 130 2.73 17.66 3.17
N THR A 131 2.46 16.36 3.06
CA THR A 131 1.52 15.66 3.96
C THR A 131 2.08 15.51 5.38
N ILE A 132 3.38 15.23 5.54
CA ILE A 132 4.01 15.09 6.87
C ILE A 132 4.28 16.43 7.56
N SER A 133 4.44 17.51 6.80
CA SER A 133 4.64 18.86 7.34
C SER A 133 3.32 19.53 7.74
N LYS A 134 2.19 19.00 7.27
CA LYS A 134 0.88 19.33 7.83
C LYS A 134 0.73 18.59 9.15
N PRO A 135 0.35 19.27 10.25
CA PRO A 135 -0.04 18.57 11.46
C PRO A 135 -1.20 17.64 11.10
N LYS A 136 -1.06 16.34 11.42
CA LYS A 136 -2.15 15.38 11.31
C LYS A 136 -3.16 15.77 12.39
N THR A 137 -4.06 16.69 12.07
CA THR A 137 -5.15 17.10 12.96
C THR A 137 -5.92 15.83 13.31
N ILE A 138 -5.80 15.41 14.56
CA ILE A 138 -6.67 14.41 15.17
C ILE A 138 -8.07 15.03 15.12
N LEU A 139 -8.89 14.57 14.20
CA LEU A 139 -10.34 14.77 14.21
C LEU A 139 -10.95 13.55 14.88
#